data_AF-A0A183G8Q5-F1
#
_entry.id   AF-A0A183G8Q5-F1
#
_cell.length_a   1.000
_cell.length_b   1.000
_cell.length_c   1.000
_cell.angle_alpha   90.00
_cell.angle_beta   90.00
_cell.angle_gamma   90.00
#
_symmetry.space_group_name_H-M   'P 1'
#
loop_
_entity.id
_entity.type
_entity.pdbx_description
1 polymer ?
#
loop_
_entity_poly.entity_id
_entity_poly.type
_entity_poly.pdbx_seq_one_letter_code
_entity_poly.pdbx_strand_id
1 'polypeptide(L)'
;MTHPKTRSTTRCAGRGPTRTFEIVQEQPPPLADDNDDGDVEDEFEIIRDNIDFIEGIEEGDGIEPMDDDEEELRNAAERSMRCRLIEEEIRQTPSKALRISRTSYDLEKKLCSRNFERGMIKRGEDERTTRSVYCGRIGYYYSDSCVVFQNSVDRRRILREENRCDKCLDINSTRHECRWTYSSCYYCKT
;
A
#
# COMPACT_ATOMS: atom_id res chain seq x y z
N MET A 1 3.77 8.73 -57.33
CA MET A 1 4.70 9.83 -57.02
C MET A 1 3.95 10.88 -56.21
N THR A 2 4.58 11.34 -55.12
CA THR A 2 4.37 12.62 -54.41
C THR A 2 3.01 12.94 -53.78
N HIS A 3 2.96 12.86 -52.44
CA HIS A 3 2.20 13.81 -51.59
C HIS A 3 2.83 15.22 -51.69
N PRO A 4 2.07 16.32 -51.44
CA PRO A 4 1.98 16.90 -50.08
C PRO A 4 0.57 17.48 -49.74
N LYS A 5 -0.05 17.19 -48.59
CA LYS A 5 0.02 17.92 -47.30
C LYS A 5 0.11 19.45 -47.38
N THR A 6 -0.97 20.16 -47.01
CA THR A 6 -0.93 21.35 -46.12
C THR A 6 -2.32 21.67 -45.53
N ARG A 7 -2.49 21.46 -44.21
CA ARG A 7 -3.38 22.24 -43.33
C ARG A 7 -2.60 22.37 -42.03
N SER A 8 -1.79 23.42 -41.94
CA SER A 8 -2.13 24.69 -41.30
C SER A 8 -2.61 24.48 -39.87
N THR A 9 -1.62 24.40 -38.99
CA THR A 9 -1.72 24.54 -37.55
C THR A 9 -2.03 26.00 -37.20
N THR A 10 -3.16 26.26 -36.57
CA THR A 10 -3.37 27.50 -35.82
C THR A 10 -4.07 27.21 -34.51
N ARG A 11 -3.25 27.31 -33.46
CA ARG A 11 -3.53 27.79 -32.10
C ARG A 11 -5.01 27.89 -31.71
N CYS A 12 -5.40 27.10 -30.71
CA CYS A 12 -6.33 27.56 -29.68
C CYS A 12 -5.57 27.55 -28.35
N ALA A 13 -5.48 28.74 -27.78
CA ALA A 13 -4.86 29.04 -26.50
C ALA A 13 -5.67 28.44 -25.35
N GLY A 14 -5.02 28.37 -24.19
CA GLY A 14 -5.53 27.70 -23.01
C GLY A 14 -6.81 28.31 -22.43
N ARG A 15 -7.53 27.44 -21.72
CA ARG A 15 -8.14 27.66 -20.41
C ARG A 15 -8.51 26.26 -19.92
N GLY A 16 -7.65 25.67 -19.09
CA GLY A 16 -8.02 24.47 -18.34
C GLY A 16 -9.19 24.82 -17.41
N PRO A 17 -10.13 23.90 -17.17
CA PRO A 17 -11.16 24.12 -16.17
C PRO A 17 -10.47 24.23 -14.81
N THR A 18 -10.61 25.39 -14.16
CA THR A 18 -10.37 25.52 -12.71
C THR A 18 -11.32 24.57 -12.02
N ARG A 19 -10.80 23.41 -11.62
CA ARG A 19 -11.50 22.45 -10.80
C ARG A 19 -11.64 23.07 -9.41
N THR A 20 -12.77 23.71 -9.16
CA THR A 20 -13.20 24.06 -7.81
C THR A 20 -13.24 22.76 -7.02
N PHE A 21 -12.36 22.66 -6.02
CA PHE A 21 -12.49 21.63 -5.00
C PHE A 21 -13.69 22.01 -4.14
N GLU A 22 -14.82 21.37 -4.38
CA GLU A 22 -15.88 21.32 -3.39
C GLU A 22 -15.35 20.53 -2.20
N ILE A 23 -15.06 21.24 -1.13
CA ILE A 23 -14.82 20.65 0.19
C ILE A 23 -16.17 20.07 0.60
N VAL A 24 -16.31 18.76 0.48
CA VAL A 24 -17.42 18.03 1.08
C VAL A 24 -17.23 18.19 2.59
N GLN A 25 -18.00 19.10 3.19
CA GLN A 25 -18.18 19.14 4.63
C GLN A 25 -18.90 17.87 5.03
N GLU A 26 -18.17 16.90 5.55
CA GLU A 26 -18.76 15.79 6.30
C GLU A 26 -19.53 16.41 7.48
N GLN A 27 -20.86 16.35 7.42
CA GLN A 27 -21.66 16.66 8.59
C GLN A 27 -21.43 15.57 9.63
N PRO A 28 -21.19 15.93 10.91
CA PRO A 28 -21.15 14.95 11.97
C PRO A 28 -22.52 14.26 12.08
N PRO A 29 -22.55 12.99 12.50
CA PRO A 29 -23.79 12.24 12.65
C PRO A 29 -24.71 12.94 13.66
N PRO A 30 -26.04 12.82 13.51
CA PRO A 30 -26.98 13.40 14.45
C PRO A 30 -26.75 12.78 15.82
N LEU A 31 -26.60 13.64 16.83
CA LEU A 31 -26.48 13.25 18.23
C LEU A 31 -27.68 12.38 18.61
N ALA A 32 -27.39 11.19 19.11
CA ALA A 32 -28.40 10.35 19.74
C ALA A 32 -29.00 11.13 20.91
N ASP A 33 -30.33 11.12 20.99
CA ASP A 33 -31.10 11.64 22.11
C ASP A 33 -30.97 10.63 23.25
N ASP A 34 -29.87 10.74 23.99
CA ASP A 34 -29.60 9.96 25.20
C ASP A 34 -30.44 10.54 26.34
N ASN A 35 -31.73 10.20 26.35
CA ASN A 35 -32.47 10.14 27.60
C ASN A 35 -31.96 8.89 28.35
N ASP A 36 -30.84 9.04 29.05
CA ASP A 36 -30.37 8.12 30.07
C ASP A 36 -30.42 8.85 31.41
N ASP A 37 -31.56 8.69 32.09
CA ASP A 37 -31.79 9.08 33.48
C ASP A 37 -30.96 8.18 34.42
N GLY A 38 -29.63 8.25 34.31
CA GLY A 38 -28.67 7.50 35.13
C GLY A 38 -28.10 8.34 36.27
N ASP A 39 -28.65 8.13 37.47
CA ASP A 39 -28.08 8.35 38.81
C ASP A 39 -27.10 9.53 39.00
N VAL A 40 -27.66 10.72 39.24
CA VAL A 40 -26.92 11.91 39.74
C VAL A 40 -26.55 11.79 41.23
N GLU A 41 -26.87 10.67 41.89
CA GLU A 41 -26.65 10.47 43.33
C GLU A 41 -25.23 9.98 43.67
N ASP A 42 -24.43 9.56 42.69
CA ASP A 42 -23.11 8.92 42.94
C ASP A 42 -21.90 9.88 42.83
N GLU A 43 -22.05 11.04 42.19
CA GLU A 43 -20.90 11.96 41.98
C GLU A 43 -20.40 12.57 43.31
N PHE A 44 -21.31 12.83 44.25
CA PHE A 44 -20.96 13.35 45.58
C PHE A 44 -20.33 12.31 46.52
N GLU A 45 -20.53 11.02 46.24
CA GLU A 45 -19.92 9.93 46.99
C GLU A 45 -18.49 9.69 46.47
N ILE A 46 -18.32 9.69 45.13
CA ILE A 46 -17.01 9.62 44.46
C ILE A 46 -16.09 10.79 44.87
N ILE A 47 -16.61 12.02 44.95
CA ILE A 47 -15.80 13.19 45.36
C ILE A 47 -15.37 13.07 46.83
N ARG A 48 -16.22 12.50 47.70
CA ARG A 48 -15.90 12.34 49.12
C ARG A 48 -14.87 11.26 49.35
N ASP A 49 -14.99 10.14 48.65
CA ASP A 49 -13.98 9.06 48.66
C ASP A 49 -12.61 9.55 48.17
N ASN A 50 -12.58 10.43 47.16
CA ASN A 50 -11.33 11.04 46.69
C ASN A 50 -10.70 11.99 47.73
N ILE A 51 -11.52 12.71 48.49
CA ILE A 51 -11.04 13.60 49.57
C ILE A 51 -10.49 12.77 50.73
N ASP A 52 -11.22 11.74 51.16
CA ASP A 52 -10.80 10.86 52.26
C ASP A 52 -9.54 10.05 51.89
N PHE A 53 -9.37 9.68 50.61
CA PHE A 53 -8.14 9.04 50.12
C PHE A 53 -6.93 9.97 50.18
N ILE A 54 -7.09 11.27 49.90
CA ILE A 54 -6.01 12.26 49.95
C ILE A 54 -5.72 12.67 51.40
N GLU A 55 -6.73 12.78 52.26
CA GLU A 55 -6.56 13.10 53.69
C GLU A 55 -6.01 11.91 54.51
N GLY A 56 -6.17 10.67 54.04
CA GLY A 56 -5.62 9.46 54.66
C GLY A 56 -4.16 9.15 54.31
N ILE A 57 -3.53 9.91 53.40
CA ILE A 57 -2.09 9.86 53.18
C ILE A 57 -1.46 10.70 54.30
N GLU A 58 -1.34 10.10 55.49
CA GLU A 58 -0.47 10.62 56.54
C GLU A 58 0.91 10.91 55.91
N GLU A 59 1.36 12.16 56.04
CA GLU A 59 2.70 12.62 55.68
C GLU A 59 3.73 11.85 56.52
N GLY A 60 4.09 10.64 56.10
CA GLY A 60 5.09 9.86 56.82
C GLY A 60 5.16 8.39 56.42
N ASP A 61 5.88 8.09 55.32
CA ASP A 61 7.00 7.15 55.40
C ASP A 61 7.86 7.17 54.11
N GLY A 62 9.12 7.59 54.23
CA GLY A 62 10.20 6.97 53.45
C GLY A 62 10.64 7.53 52.08
N ILE A 63 10.37 8.79 51.72
CA ILE A 63 11.20 9.44 50.68
C ILE A 63 12.27 10.25 51.41
N GLU A 64 13.33 9.57 51.86
CA GLU A 64 14.56 10.30 52.14
C GLU A 64 14.96 11.03 50.85
N PRO A 65 15.23 12.35 50.88
CA PRO A 65 15.78 13.03 49.73
C PRO A 65 17.10 12.35 49.40
N MET A 66 17.13 11.53 48.35
CA MET A 66 18.37 11.05 47.77
C MET A 66 19.18 12.29 47.42
N ASP A 67 20.44 12.35 47.86
CA ASP A 67 21.33 13.44 47.48
C ASP A 67 21.30 13.57 45.94
N ASP A 68 21.15 14.81 45.43
CA ASP A 68 21.03 15.09 44.00
C ASP A 68 22.15 14.38 43.18
N ASP A 69 23.32 14.19 43.81
CA ASP A 69 24.48 13.48 43.27
C ASP A 69 24.24 11.97 43.05
N GLU A 70 23.49 11.30 43.92
CA GLU A 70 23.19 9.86 43.81
C GLU A 70 22.16 9.58 42.71
N GLU A 71 21.18 10.47 42.54
CA GLU A 71 20.23 10.40 41.43
C GLU A 71 20.94 10.65 40.09
N GLU A 72 21.84 11.64 40.04
CA GLU A 72 22.63 11.91 38.83
C GLU A 72 23.53 10.72 38.45
N LEU A 73 24.16 10.07 39.42
CA LEU A 73 24.97 8.85 39.21
C LEU A 73 24.13 7.69 38.64
N ARG A 74 22.92 7.47 39.17
CA ARG A 74 22.00 6.45 38.68
C ARG A 74 21.57 6.73 37.23
N ASN A 75 21.19 7.97 36.95
CA ASN A 75 20.83 8.43 35.62
C ASN A 75 22.00 8.32 34.63
N ALA A 76 23.23 8.61 35.07
CA ALA A 76 24.43 8.43 34.25
C ALA A 76 24.71 6.95 33.93
N ALA A 77 24.52 6.05 34.90
CA ALA A 77 24.67 4.62 34.69
C ALA A 77 23.61 4.07 33.70
N GLU A 78 22.36 4.50 33.83
CA GLU A 78 21.29 4.12 32.90
C GLU A 78 21.56 4.62 31.47
N ARG A 79 21.96 5.90 31.34
CA ARG A 79 22.37 6.47 30.04
C ARG A 79 23.52 5.68 29.43
N SER A 80 24.53 5.32 30.22
CA SER A 80 25.67 4.52 29.77
C SER A 80 25.24 3.13 29.28
N MET A 81 24.35 2.45 30.00
CA MET A 81 23.81 1.15 29.55
C MET A 81 23.02 1.28 28.25
N ARG A 82 22.16 2.30 28.14
CA ARG A 82 21.38 2.56 26.92
C ARG A 82 22.27 2.86 25.73
N CYS A 83 23.31 3.67 25.90
CA CYS A 83 24.30 3.95 24.86
C CYS A 83 24.96 2.66 24.37
N ARG A 84 25.38 1.77 25.26
CA ARG A 84 25.98 0.47 24.88
C ARG A 84 25.04 -0.40 24.06
N LEU A 85 23.75 -0.45 24.43
CA LEU A 85 22.74 -1.22 23.68
C LEU A 85 22.56 -0.68 22.26
N ILE A 86 22.47 0.65 22.13
CA ILE A 86 22.32 1.32 20.83
C ILE A 86 23.56 1.10 19.96
N GLU A 87 24.76 1.22 20.53
CA GLU A 87 26.01 0.97 19.81
C GLU A 87 26.11 -0.46 19.28
N GLU A 88 25.66 -1.45 20.06
CA GLU A 88 25.61 -2.84 19.64
C GLU A 88 24.61 -3.04 18.48
N GLU A 89 23.43 -2.43 18.58
CA GLU A 89 22.43 -2.49 17.52
C GLU A 89 22.94 -1.86 16.21
N ILE A 90 23.56 -0.68 16.29
CA ILE A 90 24.19 -0.02 15.14
C ILE A 90 25.25 -0.93 14.53
N ARG A 91 26.09 -1.57 15.35
CA ARG A 91 27.14 -2.48 14.88
C ARG A 91 26.59 -3.70 14.14
N GLN A 92 25.45 -4.23 14.59
CA GLN A 92 24.82 -5.40 13.98
C GLN A 92 23.97 -5.07 12.75
N THR A 93 23.49 -3.83 12.61
CA THR A 93 22.56 -3.41 11.56
C THR A 93 23.07 -3.65 10.13
N PRO A 94 24.33 -3.32 9.77
CA PRO A 94 24.87 -3.59 8.44
C PRO A 94 24.84 -5.09 8.07
N SER A 95 25.19 -5.96 9.01
CA SER A 95 25.18 -7.41 8.81
C SER A 95 23.76 -7.94 8.59
N LYS A 96 22.78 -7.42 9.34
CA LYS A 96 21.35 -7.73 9.15
C LYS A 96 20.86 -7.29 7.77
N ALA A 97 21.21 -6.07 7.35
CA ALA A 97 20.86 -5.52 6.05
C ALA A 97 21.47 -6.32 4.88
N LEU A 98 22.73 -6.73 4.99
CA LEU A 98 23.40 -7.58 4.01
C LEU A 98 22.74 -8.96 3.91
N ARG A 99 22.38 -9.57 5.05
CA ARG A 99 21.67 -10.86 5.07
C ARG A 99 20.33 -10.76 4.34
N ILE A 100 19.54 -9.73 4.64
CA ILE A 100 18.25 -9.49 3.99
C ILE A 100 18.44 -9.28 2.49
N SER A 101 19.38 -8.41 2.09
CA SER A 101 19.66 -8.12 0.68
C SER A 101 20.06 -9.38 -0.09
N ARG A 102 20.91 -10.23 0.50
CA ARG A 102 21.29 -11.51 -0.08
C ARG A 102 20.10 -12.45 -0.23
N THR A 103 19.26 -12.57 0.79
CA THR A 103 18.05 -13.41 0.70
C THR A 103 17.07 -12.89 -0.34
N SER A 104 16.89 -11.56 -0.45
CA SER A 104 16.05 -10.95 -1.49
C SER A 104 16.59 -11.24 -2.88
N TYR A 105 17.89 -11.08 -3.10
CA TYR A 105 18.54 -11.42 -4.37
C TYR A 105 18.37 -12.92 -4.73
N ASP A 106 18.55 -13.81 -3.76
CA ASP A 106 18.37 -15.26 -3.98
C ASP A 106 16.91 -15.61 -4.29
N LEU A 107 15.95 -14.91 -3.67
CA LEU A 107 14.52 -15.07 -3.96
C LEU A 107 14.14 -14.49 -5.32
N GLU A 108 14.64 -13.31 -5.67
CA GLU A 108 14.44 -12.69 -6.99
C GLU A 108 15.03 -13.57 -8.10
N LYS A 109 16.23 -14.13 -7.89
CA LYS A 109 16.83 -15.10 -8.82
C LYS A 109 15.96 -16.34 -8.99
N LYS A 110 15.32 -16.84 -7.92
CA LYS A 110 14.36 -17.95 -7.99
C LYS A 110 13.06 -17.56 -8.70
N LEU A 111 12.64 -16.30 -8.61
CA LEU A 111 11.43 -15.77 -9.27
C LEU A 111 11.66 -15.39 -10.75
N CYS A 112 12.90 -15.15 -11.18
CA CYS A 112 13.26 -14.80 -12.55
C CYS A 112 13.31 -15.98 -13.52
N SER A 113 13.32 -17.21 -13.02
CA SER A 113 12.89 -18.33 -13.83
C SER A 113 11.37 -18.23 -13.93
N ARG A 114 10.84 -17.71 -15.05
CA ARG A 114 9.52 -18.17 -15.51
C ARG A 114 9.58 -19.69 -15.34
N ASN A 115 8.83 -20.25 -14.40
CA ASN A 115 8.82 -21.69 -14.18
C ASN A 115 8.38 -22.31 -15.50
N PHE A 116 9.32 -22.65 -16.39
CA PHE A 116 9.03 -23.29 -17.66
C PHE A 116 8.50 -24.70 -17.42
N GLU A 117 8.71 -25.27 -16.24
CA GLU A 117 8.02 -26.48 -15.78
C GLU A 117 6.51 -26.25 -15.56
N ARG A 118 6.08 -25.04 -15.16
CA ARG A 118 4.67 -24.60 -15.20
C ARG A 118 4.26 -24.00 -16.55
N GLY A 119 5.24 -23.61 -17.37
CA GLY A 119 5.09 -23.15 -18.75
C GLY A 119 5.04 -24.29 -19.78
N MET A 120 5.35 -25.51 -19.36
CA MET A 120 4.82 -26.75 -19.94
C MET A 120 3.39 -26.91 -19.42
N ILE A 121 2.54 -25.92 -19.70
CA ILE A 121 1.12 -26.20 -19.88
C ILE A 121 1.11 -27.36 -20.88
N LYS A 122 0.51 -28.49 -20.50
CA LYS A 122 0.31 -29.61 -21.42
C LYS A 122 -0.46 -29.03 -22.60
N ARG A 123 0.25 -28.69 -23.68
CA ARG A 123 -0.26 -27.89 -24.81
C ARG A 123 -1.48 -28.51 -25.49
N GLY A 124 -1.83 -29.75 -25.17
CA GLY A 124 -2.96 -30.47 -25.73
C GLY A 124 -4.33 -30.12 -25.15
N GLU A 125 -4.45 -29.92 -23.83
CA GLU A 125 -5.77 -29.89 -23.17
C GLU A 125 -6.20 -28.47 -22.75
N ASP A 126 -5.33 -27.70 -22.12
CA ASP A 126 -5.68 -26.37 -21.60
C ASP A 126 -5.63 -25.27 -22.67
N GLU A 127 -4.79 -25.41 -23.70
CA GLU A 127 -4.72 -24.42 -24.79
C GLU A 127 -5.99 -24.46 -25.66
N ARG A 128 -6.59 -25.64 -25.82
CA ARG A 128 -7.85 -25.81 -26.55
C ARG A 128 -9.03 -25.16 -25.85
N THR A 129 -8.96 -24.96 -24.53
CA THR A 129 -10.02 -24.31 -23.75
C THR A 129 -9.78 -22.81 -23.56
N THR A 130 -8.59 -22.32 -23.95
CA THR A 130 -8.25 -20.90 -23.83
C THR A 130 -9.13 -20.06 -24.75
N ARG A 131 -9.81 -19.07 -24.15
CA ARG A 131 -10.69 -18.13 -24.83
C ARG A 131 -9.91 -16.89 -25.24
N SER A 132 -10.05 -16.46 -26.50
CA SER A 132 -9.59 -15.15 -26.93
C SER A 132 -10.30 -14.05 -26.14
N VAL A 133 -9.54 -13.16 -25.51
CA VAL A 133 -10.04 -12.01 -24.75
C VAL A 133 -10.86 -11.06 -25.62
N TYR A 134 -10.52 -10.94 -26.90
CA TYR A 134 -11.20 -9.99 -27.79
C TYR A 134 -12.52 -10.49 -28.37
N CYS A 135 -12.57 -11.73 -28.87
CA CYS A 135 -13.74 -12.25 -29.59
C CYS A 135 -14.41 -13.45 -28.91
N GLY A 136 -13.89 -13.91 -27.78
CA GLY A 136 -14.48 -15.01 -27.03
C GLY A 136 -14.36 -16.41 -27.67
N ARG A 137 -13.72 -16.56 -28.83
CA ARG A 137 -13.52 -17.87 -29.46
C ARG A 137 -12.52 -18.72 -28.67
N ILE A 138 -12.83 -20.00 -28.51
CA ILE A 138 -12.06 -20.97 -27.73
C ILE A 138 -11.23 -21.84 -28.68
N GLY A 139 -9.93 -21.99 -28.42
CA GLY A 139 -9.08 -23.00 -29.07
C GLY A 139 -8.71 -22.78 -30.54
N TYR A 140 -9.17 -21.70 -31.19
CA TYR A 140 -8.81 -21.39 -32.59
C TYR A 140 -7.50 -20.61 -32.72
N TYR A 141 -7.28 -19.67 -31.80
CA TYR A 141 -6.12 -18.78 -31.79
C TYR A 141 -6.00 -18.14 -30.41
N TYR A 142 -4.79 -17.72 -30.07
CA TYR A 142 -4.55 -16.90 -28.90
C TYR A 142 -5.06 -15.46 -29.11
N SER A 143 -5.29 -14.75 -28.00
CA SER A 143 -5.78 -13.37 -28.02
C SER A 143 -4.91 -12.45 -28.87
N ASP A 144 -3.58 -12.57 -28.82
CA ASP A 144 -2.64 -11.75 -29.61
C ASP A 144 -2.86 -11.90 -31.13
N SER A 145 -3.27 -13.10 -31.56
CA SER A 145 -3.48 -13.54 -32.92
C SER A 145 -4.97 -13.46 -33.33
N CYS A 146 -5.79 -12.72 -32.58
CA CYS A 146 -7.21 -12.58 -32.88
C CYS A 146 -7.44 -11.98 -34.27
N VAL A 147 -8.07 -12.78 -35.14
CA VAL A 147 -8.38 -12.41 -36.54
C VAL A 147 -9.63 -11.54 -36.68
N VAL A 148 -10.51 -11.53 -35.67
CA VAL A 148 -11.76 -10.76 -35.68
C VAL A 148 -11.48 -9.28 -35.39
N PHE A 149 -10.63 -9.01 -34.40
CA PHE A 149 -10.24 -7.66 -34.03
C PHE A 149 -8.74 -7.51 -34.27
N GLN A 150 -8.35 -7.07 -35.46
CA GLN A 150 -6.94 -6.89 -35.82
C GLN A 150 -6.41 -5.49 -35.45
N ASN A 151 -7.31 -4.50 -35.39
CA ASN A 151 -6.95 -3.12 -35.13
C ASN A 151 -6.65 -2.90 -33.63
N SER A 152 -5.51 -2.25 -33.35
CA SER A 152 -5.11 -1.83 -32.00
C SER A 152 -6.12 -0.89 -31.32
N VAL A 153 -6.88 -0.12 -32.09
CA VAL A 153 -7.89 0.81 -31.56
C VAL A 153 -9.06 0.02 -30.98
N ASP A 154 -9.58 -0.94 -31.73
CA ASP A 154 -10.70 -1.79 -31.29
C ASP A 154 -10.30 -2.68 -30.11
N ARG A 155 -9.11 -3.27 -30.15
CA ARG A 155 -8.58 -4.06 -29.02
C ARG A 155 -8.52 -3.22 -27.74
N ARG A 156 -8.00 -1.98 -27.80
CA ARG A 156 -7.95 -1.08 -26.65
C ARG A 156 -9.33 -0.60 -26.18
N ARG A 157 -10.32 -0.57 -27.08
CA ARG A 157 -11.71 -0.24 -26.72
C ARG A 157 -12.32 -1.39 -25.92
N ILE A 158 -12.22 -2.63 -26.41
CA ILE A 158 -12.72 -3.83 -25.73
C ILE A 158 -12.11 -3.98 -24.34
N LEU A 159 -10.79 -3.81 -24.19
CA LEU A 159 -10.14 -3.91 -22.88
C LEU A 159 -10.67 -2.86 -21.89
N ARG A 160 -10.97 -1.64 -22.36
CA ARG A 160 -11.57 -0.60 -21.52
C ARG A 160 -13.02 -0.89 -21.17
N GLU A 161 -13.82 -1.36 -22.13
CA GLU A 161 -15.22 -1.73 -21.92
C GLU A 161 -15.37 -2.90 -20.95
N GLU A 162 -14.46 -3.88 -20.99
CA GLU A 162 -14.45 -5.03 -20.08
C GLU A 162 -13.61 -4.83 -18.80
N ASN A 163 -13.15 -3.60 -18.52
CA ASN A 163 -12.31 -3.28 -17.36
C ASN A 163 -11.04 -4.15 -17.21
N ARG A 164 -10.46 -4.57 -18.34
CA ARG A 164 -9.26 -5.41 -18.36
C ARG A 164 -7.97 -4.61 -18.34
N CYS A 165 -6.94 -5.20 -17.75
CA CYS A 165 -5.57 -4.69 -17.86
C CYS A 165 -5.06 -4.74 -19.31
N ASP A 166 -4.36 -3.71 -19.77
CA ASP A 166 -3.67 -3.69 -21.06
C ASP A 166 -2.42 -4.58 -21.10
N LYS A 167 -1.80 -4.82 -19.93
CA LYS A 167 -0.61 -5.66 -19.80
C LYS A 167 -0.93 -7.14 -19.57
N CYS A 168 -1.83 -7.46 -18.64
CA CYS A 168 -2.12 -8.85 -18.26
C CYS A 168 -3.46 -9.40 -18.76
N LEU A 169 -4.34 -8.55 -19.32
CA LEU A 169 -5.66 -8.91 -19.85
C LEU A 169 -6.69 -9.44 -18.82
N ASP A 170 -6.40 -9.34 -17.52
CA ASP A 170 -7.33 -9.76 -16.44
C ASP A 170 -8.39 -8.69 -16.13
N ILE A 171 -9.60 -9.15 -15.76
CA ILE A 171 -10.83 -8.34 -15.57
C ILE A 171 -10.82 -7.47 -14.30
N ASN A 172 -9.98 -7.80 -13.32
CA ASN A 172 -10.01 -7.17 -11.99
C ASN A 172 -8.76 -6.35 -11.67
N SER A 173 -8.03 -5.88 -12.67
CA SER A 173 -6.96 -4.92 -12.37
C SER A 173 -7.60 -3.56 -12.11
N THR A 174 -7.83 -3.21 -10.84
CA THR A 174 -7.74 -1.80 -10.45
C THR A 174 -6.44 -1.25 -11.04
N ARG A 175 -6.50 -0.07 -11.67
CA ARG A 175 -5.41 0.50 -12.52
C ARG A 175 -4.02 0.59 -11.85
N HIS A 176 -3.92 0.27 -10.57
CA HIS A 176 -2.72 0.41 -9.74
C HIS A 176 -2.10 -0.92 -9.31
N GLU A 177 -2.71 -2.08 -9.57
CA GLU A 177 -2.24 -3.38 -9.05
C GLU A 177 -1.99 -4.44 -10.13
N CYS A 178 -1.77 -4.06 -11.38
CA CYS A 178 -1.22 -5.05 -12.31
C CYS A 178 0.20 -5.42 -11.83
N ARG A 179 0.39 -6.68 -11.43
CA ARG A 179 1.71 -7.24 -11.08
C ARG A 179 2.79 -6.98 -12.13
N TRP A 180 2.37 -6.83 -13.39
CA TRP A 180 3.23 -6.58 -14.53
C TRP A 180 3.48 -5.10 -14.84
N THR A 181 2.98 -4.17 -14.01
CA THR A 181 3.15 -2.73 -14.21
C THR A 181 4.64 -2.34 -14.24
N TYR A 182 5.44 -2.90 -13.34
CA TYR A 182 6.87 -2.64 -13.21
C TYR A 182 7.76 -3.73 -13.83
N SER A 183 7.16 -4.72 -14.50
CA SER A 183 7.95 -5.75 -15.18
C SER A 183 8.52 -5.19 -16.48
N SER A 184 9.84 -5.11 -16.57
CA SER A 184 10.56 -4.80 -17.81
C SER A 184 10.27 -5.87 -18.86
N CYS A 185 10.06 -5.48 -20.11
CA CYS A 185 9.91 -6.44 -21.19
C CYS A 185 11.24 -7.20 -21.40
N TYR A 186 11.22 -8.54 -21.37
CA TYR A 186 12.41 -9.37 -21.57
C TYR A 186 13.17 -9.05 -22.87
N TYR A 187 12.43 -8.72 -23.93
CA TYR A 187 13.01 -8.39 -25.24
C TYR A 187 13.46 -6.94 -25.35
N CYS A 188 12.79 -6.02 -24.67
CA CYS A 188 13.11 -4.59 -24.77
C CYS A 188 14.15 -4.14 -23.74
N LYS A 189 14.34 -4.88 -22.63
CA LYS A 189 15.23 -4.53 -21.50
C LYS A 189 15.11 -3.06 -21.03
N THR A 190 13.92 -2.48 -21.22
CA THR A 190 13.51 -1.15 -20.78
C THR A 190 12.43 -1.28 -19.74
#